data_AF-A0A9P3CZ34-F1
#
_entry.id   AF-A0A9P3CZ34-F1
#
_cell.length_a   1.000
_cell.length_b   1.000
_cell.length_c   1.000
_cell.angle_alpha   90.00
_cell.angle_beta   90.00
_cell.angle_gamma   90.00
#
_symmetry.space_group_name_H-M   'P 1'
#
loop_
_entity.id
_entity.type
_entity.pdbx_description
1 polymer ?
#
loop_
_entity_poly.entity_id
_entity_poly.type
_entity_poly.pdbx_seq_one_letter_code
_entity_poly.pdbx_strand_id
1 'polypeptide(L)'
;MSEALSIVDNKTAQQILAEKNWRKNYPIYFKALVKHGITNSNNPITIAKQGLHKAHHLFDYYRDGKHYLLKDALHIPTSTPLNTVKFKGESEAAPEWYVPYKGQKLSGQSLLDQIQKWENAGIIEPSHAKALREAAAHPEWFDLSDRTMVLFGAASEAGPLPWLARWKANIVAIDLPNPRVWGKILNTIQQGNATLIAPSIEKIDSSAKASALRDKLGANLLTQIPEIAQWLVQFPQKLDLAAIAYLDGEKHVRVSMAMDSIMQYVSEHKPDTSLMFMCTPTDVYAVPKEVAEAAQEKFKSRSQLQKMAVKGVSTLSLKRFFQAPYQDLITSENGKTYGIADCLVVEQGPNYALAKRIQQWRATLARHQGQRVSINIAPSTTTHSVTKNPLLKAAFNGAELFDVEAFSPETTNAIMAALWIHDLRNDSSVANPETVLDHPLELMMEGANHGGLWRVAYLARTALPFAAIYGFAAEKLPFRKFSKK
;
A
#
# COMPACT_ATOMS: atom_id res chain seq x y z
N MET A 1 18.63 -2.59 -5.33
CA MET A 1 19.13 -2.03 -4.05
C MET A 1 20.49 -1.37 -4.23
N SER A 2 21.57 -2.12 -4.51
CA SER A 2 22.90 -1.51 -4.74
C SER A 2 22.87 -0.43 -5.84
N GLU A 3 22.34 -0.76 -7.03
CA GLU A 3 22.23 0.22 -8.13
C GLU A 3 21.46 1.49 -7.73
N ALA A 4 20.40 1.35 -6.93
CA ALA A 4 19.58 2.45 -6.48
C ALA A 4 20.38 3.47 -5.63
N LEU A 5 21.43 3.03 -4.95
CA LEU A 5 22.32 3.90 -4.17
C LEU A 5 23.62 4.26 -4.90
N SER A 6 23.92 3.69 -6.06
CA SER A 6 25.23 3.80 -6.71
C SER A 6 25.72 5.25 -6.88
N ILE A 7 24.83 6.15 -7.33
CA ILE A 7 25.11 7.57 -7.57
C ILE A 7 25.03 8.38 -6.27
N VAL A 8 24.12 8.03 -5.36
CA VAL A 8 23.82 8.82 -4.16
C VAL A 8 24.78 8.51 -3.00
N ASP A 9 25.12 7.23 -2.82
CA ASP A 9 26.15 6.76 -1.87
C ASP A 9 26.78 5.46 -2.36
N ASN A 10 27.85 5.60 -3.15
CA ASN A 10 28.60 4.46 -3.67
C ASN A 10 29.15 3.55 -2.55
N LYS A 11 29.48 4.10 -1.37
CA LYS A 11 30.02 3.31 -0.26
C LYS A 11 28.99 2.28 0.22
N THR A 12 27.76 2.69 0.53
CA THR A 12 26.69 1.75 0.90
C THR A 12 26.32 0.84 -0.27
N ALA A 13 26.36 1.34 -1.52
CA ALA A 13 26.11 0.50 -2.70
C ALA A 13 27.10 -0.69 -2.79
N GLN A 14 28.39 -0.47 -2.54
CA GLN A 14 29.39 -1.54 -2.47
C GLN A 14 29.17 -2.48 -1.28
N GLN A 15 28.79 -1.94 -0.12
CA GLN A 15 28.46 -2.76 1.05
C GLN A 15 27.26 -3.69 0.79
N ILE A 16 26.26 -3.24 0.03
CA ILE A 16 25.13 -4.10 -0.37
C ILE A 16 25.60 -5.27 -1.22
N LEU A 17 26.51 -5.05 -2.17
CA LEU A 17 27.05 -6.11 -3.03
C LEU A 17 27.88 -7.13 -2.22
N ALA A 18 28.57 -6.67 -1.19
CA ALA A 18 29.38 -7.51 -0.31
C ALA A 18 28.58 -8.23 0.80
N GLU A 19 27.29 -7.92 0.96
CA GLU A 19 26.46 -8.48 2.05
C GLU A 19 26.19 -9.97 1.85
N LYS A 20 26.69 -10.78 2.79
CA LYS A 20 26.54 -12.25 2.77
C LYS A 20 25.29 -12.73 3.51
N ASN A 21 24.75 -11.94 4.44
CA ASN A 21 23.59 -12.26 5.26
C ASN A 21 22.39 -11.35 4.94
N TRP A 22 22.05 -11.26 3.65
CA TRP A 22 20.98 -10.39 3.16
C TRP A 22 19.66 -10.59 3.89
N ARG A 23 19.25 -11.84 4.13
CA ARG A 23 17.98 -12.16 4.79
C ARG A 23 17.82 -11.51 6.16
N LYS A 24 18.93 -11.28 6.87
CA LYS A 24 18.94 -10.65 8.19
C LYS A 24 19.23 -9.14 8.12
N ASN A 25 20.13 -8.73 7.24
CA ASN A 25 20.71 -7.39 7.24
C ASN A 25 20.05 -6.42 6.25
N TYR A 26 19.14 -6.88 5.39
CA TYR A 26 18.41 -6.00 4.46
C TYR A 26 17.79 -4.75 5.11
N PRO A 27 17.28 -4.74 6.37
CA PRO A 27 16.70 -3.54 6.97
C PRO A 27 17.69 -2.38 7.09
N ILE A 28 18.99 -2.67 7.27
CA ILE A 28 20.06 -1.66 7.33
C ILE A 28 20.09 -0.86 6.02
N TYR A 29 20.02 -1.56 4.89
CA TYR A 29 20.12 -0.97 3.56
C TYR A 29 18.84 -0.27 3.11
N PHE A 30 17.67 -0.75 3.55
CA PHE A 30 16.41 -0.03 3.37
C PHE A 30 16.39 1.28 4.16
N LYS A 31 16.89 1.27 5.41
CA LYS A 31 17.10 2.49 6.17
C LYS A 31 18.07 3.43 5.48
N ALA A 32 19.16 2.90 4.90
CA ALA A 32 20.12 3.72 4.15
C ALA A 32 19.48 4.42 2.94
N LEU A 33 18.62 3.74 2.16
CA LEU A 33 17.86 4.37 1.06
C LEU A 33 17.12 5.62 1.52
N VAL A 34 16.37 5.51 2.63
CA VAL A 34 15.58 6.62 3.17
C VAL A 34 16.49 7.71 3.72
N LYS A 35 17.51 7.33 4.51
CA LYS A 35 18.49 8.26 5.08
C LYS A 35 19.14 9.12 4.00
N HIS A 36 19.67 8.49 2.96
CA HIS A 36 20.31 9.21 1.85
C HIS A 36 19.30 9.96 0.99
N GLY A 37 18.08 9.42 0.84
CA GLY A 37 16.97 10.12 0.21
C GLY A 37 16.61 11.44 0.90
N ILE A 38 16.68 11.53 2.22
CA ILE A 38 16.35 12.77 2.96
C ILE A 38 17.38 13.88 2.69
N THR A 39 18.66 13.54 2.50
CA THR A 39 19.74 14.56 2.50
C THR A 39 19.64 15.62 1.40
N ASN A 40 19.01 15.30 0.26
CA ASN A 40 18.91 16.17 -0.91
C ASN A 40 17.65 15.81 -1.70
N SER A 41 16.91 16.81 -2.18
CA SER A 41 15.60 16.62 -2.80
C SER A 41 15.66 15.86 -4.13
N ASN A 42 16.82 15.83 -4.82
CA ASN A 42 17.03 15.02 -6.02
C ASN A 42 17.38 13.55 -5.72
N ASN A 43 17.83 13.22 -4.50
CA ASN A 43 18.23 11.86 -4.16
C ASN A 43 17.10 10.84 -4.26
N PRO A 44 15.87 11.08 -3.73
CA PRO A 44 14.76 10.14 -3.87
C PRO A 44 14.44 9.83 -5.34
N ILE A 45 14.49 10.85 -6.20
CA ILE A 45 14.25 10.71 -7.64
C ILE A 45 15.34 9.84 -8.28
N THR A 46 16.60 10.13 -7.98
CA THR A 46 17.76 9.37 -8.48
C THR A 46 17.69 7.91 -8.02
N ILE A 47 17.41 7.69 -6.74
CA ILE A 47 17.26 6.35 -6.15
C ILE A 47 16.15 5.56 -6.86
N ALA A 48 14.97 6.18 -7.02
CA ALA A 48 13.82 5.57 -7.68
C ALA A 48 14.14 5.21 -9.14
N LYS A 49 14.71 6.17 -9.88
CA LYS A 49 15.09 5.99 -11.30
C LYS A 49 16.08 4.85 -11.48
N GLN A 50 17.18 4.85 -10.72
CA GLN A 50 18.21 3.80 -10.83
C GLN A 50 17.69 2.43 -10.37
N GLY A 51 16.91 2.41 -9.29
CA GLY A 51 16.29 1.19 -8.76
C GLY A 51 15.35 0.53 -9.77
N LEU A 52 14.43 1.29 -10.35
CA LEU A 52 13.49 0.79 -11.37
C LEU A 52 14.22 0.41 -12.64
N HIS A 53 15.12 1.25 -13.15
CA HIS A 53 15.90 0.96 -14.36
C HIS A 53 16.63 -0.39 -14.23
N LYS A 54 17.30 -0.62 -13.11
CA LYS A 54 17.97 -1.90 -12.86
C LYS A 54 17.00 -3.07 -12.77
N ALA A 55 15.88 -2.89 -12.07
CA ALA A 55 14.89 -3.96 -11.93
C ALA A 55 14.34 -4.39 -13.29
N HIS A 56 13.98 -3.45 -14.16
CA HIS A 56 13.53 -3.74 -15.54
C HIS A 56 14.57 -4.47 -16.39
N HIS A 57 15.86 -4.19 -16.17
CA HIS A 57 16.97 -4.83 -16.89
C HIS A 57 17.41 -6.18 -16.30
N LEU A 58 17.02 -6.49 -15.06
CA LEU A 58 17.43 -7.72 -14.37
C LEU A 58 16.37 -8.82 -14.41
N PHE A 59 15.08 -8.45 -14.45
CA PHE A 59 14.02 -9.44 -14.41
C PHE A 59 13.88 -10.12 -15.77
N ASP A 60 13.75 -11.43 -15.75
CA ASP A 60 13.47 -12.23 -16.94
C ASP A 60 11.96 -12.34 -17.17
N TYR A 61 11.58 -12.43 -18.44
CA TYR A 61 10.23 -12.75 -18.89
C TYR A 61 10.29 -13.96 -19.83
N TYR A 62 9.48 -14.97 -19.54
CA TYR A 62 9.44 -16.21 -20.31
C TYR A 62 8.08 -16.37 -20.99
N ARG A 63 8.09 -16.66 -22.28
CA ARG A 63 6.89 -16.84 -23.10
C ARG A 63 7.14 -17.88 -24.19
N ASP A 64 6.22 -18.84 -24.33
CA ASP A 64 6.27 -19.88 -25.38
C ASP A 64 7.64 -20.60 -25.45
N GLY A 65 8.22 -20.89 -24.28
CA GLY A 65 9.54 -21.52 -24.16
C GLY A 65 10.74 -20.63 -24.49
N LYS A 66 10.52 -19.35 -24.84
CA LYS A 66 11.56 -18.36 -25.13
C LYS A 66 11.82 -17.46 -23.92
N HIS A 67 13.07 -17.03 -23.80
CA HIS A 67 13.56 -16.11 -22.77
C HIS A 67 13.69 -14.70 -23.35
N TYR A 68 13.28 -13.72 -22.55
CA TYR A 68 13.38 -12.29 -22.82
C TYR A 68 13.75 -11.55 -21.53
N LEU A 69 14.27 -10.34 -21.66
CA LEU A 69 14.32 -9.40 -20.53
C LEU A 69 12.96 -8.74 -20.34
N LEU A 70 12.58 -8.45 -19.09
CA LEU A 70 11.29 -7.84 -18.77
C LEU A 70 11.11 -6.50 -19.47
N LYS A 71 12.15 -5.67 -19.57
CA LYS A 71 12.12 -4.40 -20.32
C LYS A 71 11.66 -4.55 -21.78
N ASP A 72 11.89 -5.71 -22.38
CA ASP A 72 11.54 -5.99 -23.78
C ASP A 72 10.17 -6.66 -23.89
N ALA A 73 9.56 -7.08 -22.76
CA ALA A 73 8.35 -7.88 -22.75
C ALA A 73 7.19 -7.22 -23.52
N LEU A 74 7.01 -5.91 -23.35
CA LEU A 74 5.93 -5.14 -23.98
C LEU A 74 6.05 -5.05 -25.52
N HIS A 75 7.25 -5.26 -26.07
CA HIS A 75 7.51 -5.24 -27.51
C HIS A 75 7.36 -6.62 -28.14
N ILE A 76 7.09 -7.66 -27.35
CA ILE A 76 6.86 -9.01 -27.87
C ILE A 76 5.49 -9.03 -28.57
N PRO A 77 5.43 -9.47 -29.84
CA PRO A 77 4.16 -9.58 -30.56
C PRO A 77 3.16 -10.46 -29.81
N THR A 78 1.93 -9.97 -29.67
CA THR A 78 0.83 -10.71 -29.08
C THR A 78 0.06 -11.44 -30.18
N SER A 79 -0.17 -12.73 -29.99
CA SER A 79 -0.92 -13.55 -30.96
C SER A 79 -2.43 -13.51 -30.73
N THR A 80 -2.86 -13.20 -29.50
CA THR A 80 -4.25 -13.27 -29.08
C THR A 80 -4.60 -12.03 -28.26
N PRO A 81 -5.26 -11.01 -28.85
CA PRO A 81 -5.67 -9.83 -28.10
C PRO A 81 -6.76 -10.17 -27.08
N LEU A 82 -6.83 -9.40 -25.99
CA LEU A 82 -7.90 -9.52 -25.01
C LEU A 82 -9.20 -8.93 -25.56
N ASN A 83 -10.29 -9.67 -25.39
CA ASN A 83 -11.65 -9.21 -25.63
C ASN A 83 -12.19 -8.50 -24.39
N THR A 84 -13.13 -7.57 -24.59
CA THR A 84 -13.78 -6.82 -23.51
C THR A 84 -15.18 -7.37 -23.24
N VAL A 85 -15.43 -7.72 -21.98
CA VAL A 85 -16.77 -8.07 -21.47
C VAL A 85 -17.27 -6.99 -20.53
N LYS A 86 -18.53 -6.58 -20.68
CA LYS A 86 -19.19 -5.65 -19.76
C LYS A 86 -20.23 -6.37 -18.92
N PHE A 87 -20.30 -6.01 -17.64
CA PHE A 87 -21.31 -6.52 -16.71
C PHE A 87 -21.74 -5.39 -15.78
N LYS A 88 -23.05 -5.09 -15.72
CA LYS A 88 -23.59 -3.98 -14.94
C LYS A 88 -24.16 -4.49 -13.62
N GLY A 89 -23.91 -3.76 -12.53
CA GLY A 89 -24.59 -3.96 -11.26
C GLY A 89 -26.09 -3.68 -11.32
N GLU A 90 -26.83 -4.19 -10.34
CA GLU A 90 -28.30 -4.19 -10.30
C GLU A 90 -28.87 -3.17 -9.29
N SER A 91 -28.04 -2.57 -8.45
CA SER A 91 -28.47 -1.58 -7.46
C SER A 91 -28.71 -0.22 -8.08
N GLU A 92 -29.77 0.46 -7.64
CA GLU A 92 -30.06 1.87 -7.97
C GLU A 92 -29.71 2.82 -6.79
N ALA A 93 -29.05 2.31 -5.75
CA ALA A 93 -28.70 3.10 -4.58
C ALA A 93 -27.75 4.25 -4.94
N ALA A 94 -27.95 5.42 -4.34
CA ALA A 94 -27.03 6.53 -4.46
C ALA A 94 -25.69 6.21 -3.77
N PRO A 95 -24.55 6.72 -4.28
CA PRO A 95 -23.26 6.60 -3.61
C PRO A 95 -23.31 7.15 -2.19
N GLU A 96 -22.87 6.35 -1.22
CA GLU A 96 -22.70 6.74 0.18
C GLU A 96 -21.33 6.24 0.64
N TRP A 97 -20.67 6.98 1.52
CA TRP A 97 -19.48 6.53 2.23
C TRP A 97 -19.71 6.46 3.73
N TYR A 98 -19.22 5.39 4.33
CA TYR A 98 -19.21 5.14 5.77
C TYR A 98 -18.03 4.24 6.13
N VAL A 99 -17.65 4.21 7.40
CA VAL A 99 -16.53 3.38 7.86
C VAL A 99 -17.04 2.28 8.81
N PRO A 100 -17.01 1.00 8.40
CA PRO A 100 -17.23 -0.12 9.32
C PRO A 100 -16.10 -0.15 10.34
N TYR A 101 -16.40 -0.11 11.64
CA TYR A 101 -15.38 -0.18 12.68
C TYR A 101 -15.93 -0.76 13.97
N LYS A 102 -15.28 -1.81 14.49
CA LYS A 102 -15.63 -2.49 15.77
C LYS A 102 -17.14 -2.81 15.90
N GLY A 103 -17.73 -3.31 14.80
CA GLY A 103 -19.15 -3.71 14.72
C GLY A 103 -20.14 -2.57 14.45
N GLN A 104 -19.67 -1.34 14.25
CA GLN A 104 -20.49 -0.17 13.97
C GLN A 104 -20.33 0.29 12.51
N LYS A 105 -21.37 0.89 11.95
CA LYS A 105 -21.33 1.68 10.70
C LYS A 105 -21.15 3.15 11.09
N LEU A 106 -19.92 3.68 10.98
CA LEU A 106 -19.64 5.06 11.33
C LEU A 106 -19.91 6.00 10.16
N SER A 107 -20.75 7.00 10.37
CA SER A 107 -21.05 8.09 9.43
C SER A 107 -21.43 9.37 10.19
N GLY A 108 -21.45 10.51 9.49
CA GLY A 108 -21.75 11.82 10.09
C GLY A 108 -20.88 12.10 11.32
N GLN A 109 -21.49 12.59 12.40
CA GLN A 109 -20.75 12.96 13.62
C GLN A 109 -19.98 11.79 14.24
N SER A 110 -20.54 10.57 14.23
CA SER A 110 -19.86 9.38 14.80
C SER A 110 -18.54 9.06 14.10
N LEU A 111 -18.47 9.31 12.79
CA LEU A 111 -17.24 9.18 12.01
C LEU A 111 -16.24 10.29 12.35
N LEU A 112 -16.71 11.55 12.43
CA LEU A 112 -15.85 12.69 12.79
C LEU A 112 -15.23 12.52 14.17
N ASP A 113 -16.02 12.07 15.15
CA ASP A 113 -15.53 11.78 16.51
C ASP A 113 -14.50 10.65 16.51
N GLN A 114 -14.70 9.61 15.67
CA GLN A 114 -13.75 8.51 15.57
C GLN A 114 -12.45 8.93 14.88
N ILE A 115 -12.52 9.77 13.84
CA ILE A 115 -11.35 10.37 13.19
C ILE A 115 -10.55 11.18 14.21
N GLN A 116 -11.22 12.02 15.01
CA GLN A 116 -10.55 12.79 16.07
C GLN A 116 -9.89 11.90 17.11
N LYS A 117 -10.52 10.79 17.51
CA LYS A 117 -9.93 9.81 18.43
C LYS A 117 -8.66 9.17 17.85
N TRP A 118 -8.69 8.78 16.57
CA TRP A 118 -7.50 8.22 15.92
C TRP A 118 -6.38 9.24 15.79
N GLU A 119 -6.69 10.48 15.44
CA GLU A 119 -5.71 11.58 15.36
C GLU A 119 -5.09 11.88 16.73
N ASN A 120 -5.90 12.06 17.76
CA ASN A 120 -5.43 12.33 19.13
C ASN A 120 -4.56 11.20 19.69
N ALA A 121 -4.89 9.95 19.33
CA ALA A 121 -4.10 8.79 19.73
C ALA A 121 -2.81 8.62 18.91
N GLY A 122 -2.61 9.42 17.86
CA GLY A 122 -1.49 9.28 16.93
C GLY A 122 -1.58 8.00 16.09
N ILE A 123 -2.78 7.45 15.88
CA ILE A 123 -3.03 6.28 15.02
C ILE A 123 -2.92 6.67 13.55
N ILE A 124 -3.44 7.86 13.22
CA ILE A 124 -3.37 8.51 11.91
C ILE A 124 -2.70 9.88 12.05
N GLU A 125 -2.04 10.34 11.00
CA GLU A 125 -1.45 11.69 10.97
C GLU A 125 -2.53 12.77 10.71
N PRO A 126 -2.30 14.03 11.13
CA PRO A 126 -3.28 15.11 10.94
C PRO A 126 -3.76 15.31 9.50
N SER A 127 -2.87 15.13 8.52
CA SER A 127 -3.22 15.21 7.10
C SER A 127 -4.17 14.08 6.66
N HIS A 128 -4.03 12.88 7.21
CA HIS A 128 -4.99 11.78 7.00
C HIS A 128 -6.35 12.12 7.60
N ALA A 129 -6.37 12.63 8.84
CA ALA A 129 -7.60 13.03 9.50
C ALA A 129 -8.33 14.13 8.71
N LYS A 130 -7.59 15.13 8.22
CA LYS A 130 -8.11 16.18 7.34
C LYS A 130 -8.73 15.59 6.06
N ALA A 131 -8.00 14.75 5.34
CA ALA A 131 -8.49 14.13 4.10
C ALA A 131 -9.79 13.34 4.31
N LEU A 132 -9.90 12.60 5.42
CA LEU A 132 -11.14 11.88 5.76
C LEU A 132 -12.31 12.82 6.10
N ARG A 133 -12.06 13.93 6.78
CA ARG A 133 -13.08 14.95 7.06
C ARG A 133 -13.55 15.62 5.77
N GLU A 134 -12.63 15.95 4.86
CA GLU A 134 -12.96 16.52 3.55
C GLU A 134 -13.77 15.53 2.71
N ALA A 135 -13.37 14.26 2.64
CA ALA A 135 -14.15 13.22 1.98
C ALA A 135 -15.56 13.07 2.58
N ALA A 136 -15.71 13.19 3.91
CA ALA A 136 -17.01 13.15 4.58
C ALA A 136 -17.88 14.39 4.24
N ALA A 137 -17.24 15.55 4.05
CA ALA A 137 -17.91 16.80 3.74
C ALA A 137 -18.34 16.90 2.27
N HIS A 138 -17.78 16.07 1.39
CA HIS A 138 -18.02 16.06 -0.05
C HIS A 138 -18.61 14.72 -0.54
N PRO A 139 -19.85 14.36 -0.13
CA PRO A 139 -20.47 13.11 -0.55
C PRO A 139 -20.62 12.96 -2.07
N GLU A 140 -20.70 14.07 -2.81
CA GLU A 140 -20.76 14.09 -4.27
C GLU A 140 -19.50 13.53 -4.95
N TRP A 141 -18.35 13.55 -4.27
CA TRP A 141 -17.10 12.99 -4.81
C TRP A 141 -17.18 11.50 -5.10
N PHE A 142 -18.05 10.78 -4.40
CA PHE A 142 -18.24 9.33 -4.52
C PHE A 142 -19.14 8.94 -5.69
N ASP A 143 -19.71 9.89 -6.45
CA ASP A 143 -20.22 9.56 -7.78
C ASP A 143 -19.02 9.46 -8.74
N LEU A 144 -18.71 8.24 -9.18
CA LEU A 144 -17.58 7.92 -10.06
C LEU A 144 -18.04 7.52 -11.46
N SER A 145 -19.25 7.91 -11.85
CA SER A 145 -19.80 7.62 -13.20
C SER A 145 -18.93 8.19 -14.33
N ASP A 146 -18.15 9.23 -14.05
CA ASP A 146 -17.17 9.88 -14.95
C ASP A 146 -15.77 9.24 -14.92
N ARG A 147 -15.49 8.28 -14.03
CA ARG A 147 -14.16 7.69 -13.82
C ARG A 147 -14.07 6.26 -14.34
N THR A 148 -12.89 5.91 -14.87
CA THR A 148 -12.55 4.54 -15.27
C THR A 148 -11.39 4.03 -14.42
N MET A 149 -11.73 3.19 -13.45
CA MET A 149 -10.86 2.69 -12.39
C MET A 149 -10.29 1.33 -12.79
N VAL A 150 -8.99 1.23 -13.00
CA VAL A 150 -8.32 -0.03 -13.35
C VAL A 150 -7.75 -0.68 -12.09
N LEU A 151 -8.13 -1.92 -11.81
CA LEU A 151 -7.67 -2.66 -10.63
C LEU A 151 -6.79 -3.83 -11.05
N PHE A 152 -5.48 -3.73 -10.82
CA PHE A 152 -4.57 -4.87 -10.93
C PHE A 152 -4.65 -5.67 -9.64
N GLY A 153 -5.24 -6.87 -9.69
CA GLY A 153 -5.62 -7.65 -8.50
C GLY A 153 -6.96 -7.22 -7.93
N ALA A 154 -7.99 -7.17 -8.78
CA ALA A 154 -9.32 -6.66 -8.44
C ALA A 154 -9.97 -7.34 -7.22
N ALA A 155 -9.68 -8.63 -6.96
CA ALA A 155 -10.19 -9.36 -5.80
C ALA A 155 -9.31 -9.24 -4.55
N SER A 156 -8.35 -8.30 -4.52
CA SER A 156 -7.52 -8.04 -3.34
C SER A 156 -8.37 -7.77 -2.11
N GLU A 157 -8.08 -8.45 -1.00
CA GLU A 157 -8.85 -8.38 0.25
C GLU A 157 -8.86 -6.97 0.84
N ALA A 158 -7.73 -6.26 0.74
CA ALA A 158 -7.58 -4.87 1.15
C ALA A 158 -7.98 -3.86 0.05
N GLY A 159 -8.46 -4.34 -1.11
CA GLY A 159 -8.72 -3.54 -2.29
C GLY A 159 -10.04 -2.75 -2.23
N PRO A 160 -10.19 -1.72 -3.08
CA PRO A 160 -11.34 -0.81 -3.04
C PRO A 160 -12.58 -1.34 -3.74
N LEU A 161 -12.54 -2.54 -4.36
CA LEU A 161 -13.63 -3.09 -5.17
C LEU A 161 -15.01 -3.05 -4.48
N PRO A 162 -15.18 -3.44 -3.20
CA PRO A 162 -16.48 -3.39 -2.53
C PRO A 162 -17.11 -1.99 -2.46
N TRP A 163 -16.29 -0.94 -2.48
CA TRP A 163 -16.73 0.46 -2.43
C TRP A 163 -16.94 1.02 -3.83
N LEU A 164 -15.99 0.83 -4.74
CA LEU A 164 -16.14 1.25 -6.13
C LEU A 164 -17.39 0.65 -6.79
N ALA A 165 -17.73 -0.59 -6.43
CA ALA A 165 -18.95 -1.26 -6.90
C ALA A 165 -20.24 -0.50 -6.54
N ARG A 166 -20.22 0.35 -5.51
CA ARG A 166 -21.38 1.10 -4.99
C ARG A 166 -21.36 2.59 -5.37
N TRP A 167 -20.33 3.00 -6.10
CA TRP A 167 -20.02 4.39 -6.41
C TRP A 167 -20.16 4.70 -7.91
N LYS A 168 -20.94 3.90 -8.63
CA LYS A 168 -21.22 4.02 -10.09
C LYS A 168 -19.97 3.99 -10.99
N ALA A 169 -18.83 3.53 -10.46
CA ALA A 169 -17.57 3.51 -11.20
C ALA A 169 -17.63 2.64 -12.47
N ASN A 170 -16.84 3.00 -13.47
CA ASN A 170 -16.47 2.07 -14.54
C ASN A 170 -15.21 1.32 -14.11
N ILE A 171 -15.32 0.03 -13.79
CA ILE A 171 -14.25 -0.75 -13.16
C ILE A 171 -13.63 -1.70 -14.18
N VAL A 172 -12.40 -1.43 -14.58
CA VAL A 172 -11.59 -2.33 -15.39
C VAL A 172 -10.88 -3.31 -14.45
N ALA A 173 -11.44 -4.51 -14.29
CA ALA A 173 -10.91 -5.50 -13.35
C ALA A 173 -9.92 -6.45 -14.03
N ILE A 174 -8.70 -6.52 -13.50
CA ILE A 174 -7.67 -7.46 -13.95
C ILE A 174 -7.33 -8.39 -12.79
N ASP A 175 -7.65 -9.68 -12.95
CA ASP A 175 -7.30 -10.72 -12.00
C ASP A 175 -7.16 -12.06 -12.72
N LEU A 176 -6.59 -13.06 -12.03
CA LEU A 176 -6.31 -14.38 -12.57
C LEU A 176 -7.56 -15.01 -13.20
N PRO A 177 -7.42 -15.77 -14.32
CA PRO A 177 -8.51 -16.56 -14.89
C PRO A 177 -8.85 -17.74 -13.96
N ASN A 178 -9.54 -17.42 -12.87
CA ASN A 178 -9.87 -18.34 -11.80
C ASN A 178 -11.36 -18.18 -11.44
N PRO A 179 -12.17 -19.24 -11.56
CA PRO A 179 -13.61 -19.16 -11.31
C PRO A 179 -13.96 -18.68 -9.90
N ARG A 180 -13.17 -19.02 -8.87
CA ARG A 180 -13.45 -18.56 -7.50
C ARG A 180 -13.23 -17.06 -7.35
N VAL A 181 -12.20 -16.52 -7.99
CA VAL A 181 -11.90 -15.09 -8.01
C VAL A 181 -12.99 -14.32 -8.76
N TRP A 182 -13.27 -14.72 -9.99
CA TRP A 182 -14.27 -14.05 -10.82
C TRP A 182 -15.70 -14.20 -10.28
N GLY A 183 -16.02 -15.32 -9.63
CA GLY A 183 -17.29 -15.45 -8.91
C GLY A 183 -17.46 -14.41 -7.80
N LYS A 184 -16.39 -14.11 -7.03
CA LYS A 184 -16.42 -13.04 -6.02
C LYS A 184 -16.59 -11.66 -6.66
N ILE A 185 -15.81 -11.35 -7.69
CA ILE A 185 -15.87 -10.06 -8.39
C ILE A 185 -17.27 -9.82 -8.96
N LEU A 186 -17.81 -10.79 -9.70
CA LEU A 186 -19.14 -10.69 -10.31
C LEU A 186 -20.22 -10.50 -9.25
N ASN A 187 -20.18 -11.28 -8.16
CA ASN A 187 -21.14 -11.13 -7.05
C ASN A 187 -21.07 -9.73 -6.41
N THR A 188 -19.87 -9.19 -6.19
CA THR A 188 -19.69 -7.85 -5.63
C THR A 188 -20.23 -6.77 -6.56
N ILE A 189 -19.98 -6.87 -7.87
CA ILE A 189 -20.50 -5.92 -8.87
C ILE A 189 -22.02 -6.02 -8.98
N GLN A 190 -22.58 -7.22 -9.01
CA GLN A 190 -24.03 -7.45 -9.14
C GLN A 190 -24.81 -6.74 -8.02
N GLN A 191 -24.30 -6.80 -6.78
CA GLN A 191 -24.90 -6.13 -5.61
C GLN A 191 -24.76 -4.61 -5.61
N GLY A 192 -23.93 -4.06 -6.51
CA GLY A 192 -23.62 -2.64 -6.62
C GLY A 192 -24.32 -1.96 -7.79
N ASN A 193 -23.89 -0.75 -8.11
CA ASN A 193 -24.40 0.11 -9.19
C ASN A 193 -23.30 0.45 -10.24
N ALA A 194 -22.11 -0.16 -10.11
CA ALA A 194 -20.98 0.03 -11.01
C ALA A 194 -21.11 -0.76 -12.33
N THR A 195 -20.30 -0.38 -13.31
CA THR A 195 -20.11 -1.14 -14.55
C THR A 195 -18.75 -1.82 -14.53
N LEU A 196 -18.73 -3.15 -14.52
CA LEU A 196 -17.51 -3.95 -14.69
C LEU A 196 -17.14 -4.04 -16.17
N ILE A 197 -15.84 -3.91 -16.43
CA ILE A 197 -15.18 -4.13 -17.71
C ILE A 197 -14.07 -5.15 -17.47
N ALA A 198 -14.22 -6.35 -18.01
CA ALA A 198 -13.34 -7.48 -17.72
C ALA A 198 -12.67 -8.02 -18.99
N PRO A 199 -11.41 -8.46 -18.92
CA PRO A 199 -10.74 -9.10 -20.04
C PRO A 199 -11.18 -10.56 -20.19
N SER A 200 -11.23 -11.03 -21.44
CA SER A 200 -11.36 -12.45 -21.78
C SER A 200 -10.48 -12.80 -22.97
N ILE A 201 -9.95 -14.02 -22.99
CA ILE A 201 -9.20 -14.55 -24.13
C ILE A 201 -10.15 -14.89 -25.28
N GLU A 202 -11.38 -15.30 -24.96
CA GLU A 202 -12.39 -15.66 -25.95
C GLU A 202 -13.41 -14.54 -26.14
N LYS A 203 -14.03 -14.53 -27.32
CA LYS A 203 -15.15 -13.64 -27.58
C LYS A 203 -16.38 -14.19 -26.89
N ILE A 204 -17.01 -13.39 -26.04
CA ILE A 204 -18.20 -13.77 -25.27
C ILE A 204 -19.38 -12.95 -25.78
N ASP A 205 -20.52 -13.62 -25.97
CA ASP A 205 -21.76 -12.97 -26.34
C ASP A 205 -22.21 -12.00 -25.23
N SER A 206 -22.66 -10.80 -25.61
CA SER A 206 -23.13 -9.79 -24.67
C SER A 206 -24.33 -10.22 -23.82
N SER A 207 -25.10 -11.23 -24.26
CA SER A 207 -26.22 -11.81 -23.54
C SER A 207 -25.82 -12.92 -22.56
N ALA A 208 -24.51 -13.25 -22.45
CA ALA A 208 -24.03 -14.28 -21.56
C ALA A 208 -24.37 -13.99 -20.09
N LYS A 209 -24.98 -14.97 -19.43
CA LYS A 209 -25.30 -14.89 -18.00
C LYS A 209 -24.03 -14.87 -17.14
N ALA A 210 -24.09 -14.25 -15.97
CA ALA A 210 -22.98 -14.16 -15.02
C ALA A 210 -22.34 -15.52 -14.68
N SER A 211 -23.13 -16.60 -14.61
CA SER A 211 -22.64 -17.96 -14.37
C SER A 211 -21.67 -18.44 -15.47
N ALA A 212 -21.91 -18.09 -16.72
CA ALA A 212 -21.03 -18.42 -17.84
C ALA A 212 -19.78 -17.54 -17.87
N LEU A 213 -19.89 -16.27 -17.43
CA LEU A 213 -18.76 -15.34 -17.39
C LEU A 213 -17.66 -15.81 -16.43
N ARG A 214 -18.06 -16.39 -15.29
CA ARG A 214 -17.16 -16.82 -14.21
C ARG A 214 -15.95 -17.64 -14.69
N ASP A 215 -16.14 -18.51 -15.68
CA ASP A 215 -15.11 -19.43 -16.15
C ASP A 215 -14.28 -18.88 -17.33
N LYS A 216 -14.68 -17.72 -17.87
CA LYS A 216 -14.15 -17.18 -19.13
C LYS A 216 -13.45 -15.84 -18.98
N LEU A 217 -13.60 -15.18 -17.83
CA LEU A 217 -12.95 -13.91 -17.53
C LEU A 217 -11.57 -14.11 -16.91
N GLY A 218 -10.68 -13.15 -17.15
CA GLY A 218 -9.37 -13.08 -16.49
C GLY A 218 -8.21 -12.80 -17.42
N ALA A 219 -7.17 -12.21 -16.83
CA ALA A 219 -5.87 -12.07 -17.44
C ALA A 219 -4.79 -12.18 -16.34
N ASN A 220 -3.74 -12.93 -16.62
CA ASN A 220 -2.68 -13.18 -15.65
C ASN A 220 -1.55 -12.16 -15.81
N LEU A 221 -1.37 -11.30 -14.81
CA LEU A 221 -0.32 -10.27 -14.76
C LEU A 221 1.10 -10.84 -14.96
N LEU A 222 1.37 -12.09 -14.61
CA LEU A 222 2.71 -12.67 -14.74
C LEU A 222 3.01 -13.21 -16.13
N THR A 223 1.99 -13.47 -16.95
CA THR A 223 2.15 -14.13 -18.26
C THR A 223 1.60 -13.30 -19.41
N GLN A 224 0.68 -12.38 -19.16
CA GLN A 224 -0.03 -11.59 -20.19
C GLN A 224 0.27 -10.09 -20.06
N ILE A 225 1.49 -9.72 -19.65
CA ILE A 225 1.92 -8.31 -19.53
C ILE A 225 1.66 -7.53 -20.83
N PRO A 226 2.08 -8.01 -22.01
CA PRO A 226 1.91 -7.26 -23.25
C PRO A 226 0.45 -7.13 -23.66
N GLU A 227 -0.34 -8.20 -23.52
CA GLU A 227 -1.76 -8.20 -23.86
C GLU A 227 -2.55 -7.24 -22.97
N ILE A 228 -2.28 -7.22 -21.66
CA ILE A 228 -2.95 -6.32 -20.71
C ILE A 228 -2.59 -4.86 -21.03
N ALA A 229 -1.31 -4.56 -21.25
CA ALA A 229 -0.87 -3.21 -21.56
C ALA A 229 -1.47 -2.69 -22.89
N GLN A 230 -1.43 -3.51 -23.94
CA GLN A 230 -2.01 -3.20 -25.25
C GLN A 230 -3.53 -3.04 -25.19
N TRP A 231 -4.22 -3.84 -24.37
CA TRP A 231 -5.66 -3.72 -24.15
C TRP A 231 -6.03 -2.42 -23.44
N LEU A 232 -5.28 -2.03 -22.40
CA LEU A 232 -5.54 -0.81 -21.65
C LEU A 232 -5.33 0.46 -22.49
N VAL A 233 -4.33 0.51 -23.37
CA VAL A 233 -4.12 1.70 -24.22
C VAL A 233 -5.24 1.93 -25.25
N GLN A 234 -6.05 0.91 -25.55
CA GLN A 234 -7.18 1.03 -26.47
C GLN A 234 -8.39 1.77 -25.87
N PHE A 235 -8.43 1.98 -24.55
CA PHE A 235 -9.53 2.70 -23.91
C PHE A 235 -9.49 4.18 -24.28
N PRO A 236 -10.59 4.77 -24.79
CA PRO A 236 -10.63 6.21 -25.08
C PRO A 236 -10.72 7.06 -23.81
N GLN A 237 -11.20 6.52 -22.70
CA GLN A 237 -11.31 7.22 -21.42
C GLN A 237 -9.94 7.42 -20.76
N LYS A 238 -9.87 8.37 -19.83
CA LYS A 238 -8.77 8.46 -18.85
C LYS A 238 -8.80 7.23 -17.95
N LEU A 239 -7.63 6.73 -17.57
CA LEU A 239 -7.54 5.56 -16.69
C LEU A 239 -6.85 5.92 -15.38
N ASP A 240 -7.47 5.52 -14.28
CA ASP A 240 -6.93 5.64 -12.94
C ASP A 240 -6.45 4.24 -12.51
N LEU A 241 -5.14 4.03 -12.50
CA LEU A 241 -4.48 2.72 -12.44
C LEU A 241 -4.10 2.35 -11.01
N ALA A 242 -4.68 1.30 -10.42
CA ALA A 242 -4.39 0.85 -9.05
C ALA A 242 -3.58 -0.46 -9.01
N ALA A 243 -2.37 -0.41 -8.45
CA ALA A 243 -1.50 -1.56 -8.27
C ALA A 243 -1.68 -2.21 -6.89
N ILE A 244 -2.66 -3.10 -6.78
CA ILE A 244 -3.10 -3.68 -5.50
C ILE A 244 -2.96 -5.22 -5.44
N ALA A 245 -2.42 -5.84 -6.48
CA ALA A 245 -2.15 -7.27 -6.51
C ALA A 245 -1.05 -7.64 -5.51
N TYR A 246 -1.30 -8.72 -4.78
CA TYR A 246 -0.39 -9.27 -3.78
C TYR A 246 -0.26 -10.77 -3.97
N LEU A 247 0.96 -11.28 -3.83
CA LEU A 247 1.27 -12.72 -3.79
C LEU A 247 2.30 -12.96 -2.69
N ASP A 248 2.39 -14.17 -2.14
CA ASP A 248 3.39 -14.48 -1.13
C ASP A 248 4.80 -14.66 -1.75
N GLY A 249 5.83 -14.31 -0.97
CA GLY A 249 7.21 -14.63 -1.30
C GLY A 249 7.75 -13.91 -2.53
N GLU A 250 8.57 -14.60 -3.33
CA GLU A 250 9.19 -14.05 -4.54
C GLU A 250 8.17 -13.64 -5.61
N LYS A 251 6.99 -14.28 -5.61
CA LYS A 251 5.91 -13.93 -6.54
C LYS A 251 5.39 -12.52 -6.32
N HIS A 252 5.50 -11.97 -5.11
CA HIS A 252 5.13 -10.56 -4.85
C HIS A 252 5.97 -9.62 -5.70
N VAL A 253 7.29 -9.81 -5.72
CA VAL A 253 8.20 -8.96 -6.48
C VAL A 253 7.91 -9.07 -7.97
N ARG A 254 7.63 -10.28 -8.46
CA ARG A 254 7.27 -10.53 -9.85
C ARG A 254 5.98 -9.80 -10.26
N VAL A 255 4.93 -9.86 -9.43
CA VAL A 255 3.67 -9.18 -9.75
C VAL A 255 3.80 -7.66 -9.59
N SER A 256 4.61 -7.16 -8.66
CA SER A 256 4.92 -5.72 -8.57
C SER A 256 5.64 -5.21 -9.81
N MET A 257 6.62 -5.96 -10.34
CA MET A 257 7.31 -5.62 -11.58
C MET A 257 6.38 -5.70 -12.81
N ALA A 258 5.47 -6.68 -12.85
CA ALA A 258 4.47 -6.77 -13.91
C ALA A 258 3.53 -5.54 -13.93
N MET A 259 2.97 -5.18 -12.76
CA MET A 259 2.13 -3.98 -12.63
C MET A 259 2.92 -2.71 -12.99
N ASP A 260 4.17 -2.59 -12.53
CA ASP A 260 5.02 -1.45 -12.86
C ASP A 260 5.26 -1.29 -14.37
N SER A 261 5.55 -2.42 -15.06
CA SER A 261 5.76 -2.44 -16.51
C SER A 261 4.51 -1.99 -17.26
N ILE A 262 3.34 -2.52 -16.87
CA ILE A 262 2.06 -2.16 -17.49
C ILE A 262 1.74 -0.69 -17.22
N MET A 263 1.85 -0.23 -15.98
CA MET A 263 1.59 1.16 -15.60
C MET A 263 2.48 2.14 -16.35
N GLN A 264 3.78 1.84 -16.47
CA GLN A 264 4.71 2.66 -17.23
C GLN A 264 4.27 2.76 -18.69
N TYR A 265 4.06 1.62 -19.35
CA TYR A 265 3.66 1.59 -20.76
C TYR A 265 2.36 2.36 -21.02
N VAL A 266 1.35 2.13 -20.18
CA VAL A 266 0.05 2.81 -20.31
C VAL A 266 0.20 4.31 -20.07
N SER A 267 1.02 4.74 -19.10
CA SER A 267 1.24 6.16 -18.81
C SER A 267 1.99 6.88 -19.95
N GLU A 268 2.92 6.19 -20.64
CA GLU A 268 3.62 6.72 -21.80
C GLU A 268 2.67 6.96 -23.00
N HIS A 269 1.62 6.15 -23.15
CA HIS A 269 0.64 6.28 -24.22
C HIS A 269 -0.59 7.12 -23.84
N LYS A 270 -0.89 7.21 -22.55
CA LYS A 270 -2.03 7.92 -21.96
C LYS A 270 -1.50 8.82 -20.82
N PRO A 271 -0.89 9.98 -21.14
CA PRO A 271 -0.24 10.84 -20.15
C PRO A 271 -1.22 11.45 -19.13
N ASP A 272 -2.53 11.38 -19.38
CA ASP A 272 -3.59 11.83 -18.49
C ASP A 272 -4.09 10.76 -17.50
N THR A 273 -3.35 9.65 -17.37
CA THR A 273 -3.59 8.61 -16.37
C THR A 273 -3.18 9.05 -14.98
N SER A 274 -3.84 8.49 -13.96
CA SER A 274 -3.38 8.58 -12.57
C SER A 274 -2.91 7.21 -12.06
N LEU A 275 -2.03 7.20 -11.06
CA LEU A 275 -1.58 5.98 -10.40
C LEU A 275 -2.06 5.92 -8.95
N MET A 276 -2.38 4.72 -8.48
CA MET A 276 -2.69 4.44 -7.09
C MET A 276 -1.89 3.27 -6.54
N PHE A 277 -1.34 3.47 -5.34
CA PHE A 277 -0.61 2.47 -4.58
C PHE A 277 -1.03 2.48 -3.12
N MET A 278 -1.02 1.29 -2.50
CA MET A 278 -1.16 1.14 -1.05
C MET A 278 0.19 0.79 -0.44
N CYS A 279 0.77 1.76 0.25
CA CYS A 279 1.97 1.58 1.04
C CYS A 279 1.69 0.70 2.27
N THR A 280 2.68 -0.10 2.65
CA THR A 280 2.63 -0.90 3.87
C THR A 280 3.03 -0.05 5.07
N PRO A 281 2.41 -0.19 6.25
CA PRO A 281 2.83 0.58 7.42
C PRO A 281 4.13 0.00 8.04
N THR A 282 4.57 -1.17 7.59
CA THR A 282 5.77 -1.88 8.07
C THR A 282 6.95 -1.76 7.11
N ASP A 283 7.27 -0.53 6.69
CA ASP A 283 8.47 -0.19 5.91
C ASP A 283 9.30 0.88 6.66
N VAL A 284 10.41 1.31 6.07
CA VAL A 284 11.14 2.50 6.50
C VAL A 284 10.64 3.72 5.73
N TYR A 285 10.24 4.75 6.46
CA TYR A 285 9.76 6.02 5.93
C TYR A 285 10.59 7.19 6.48
N ALA A 286 10.75 8.21 5.65
CA ALA A 286 11.03 9.54 6.17
C ALA A 286 9.74 10.05 6.82
N VAL A 287 9.85 10.72 7.96
CA VAL A 287 8.71 11.29 8.67
C VAL A 287 8.99 12.74 9.05
N PRO A 288 7.96 13.55 9.27
CA PRO A 288 8.12 14.88 9.81
C PRO A 288 8.89 14.87 11.14
N LYS A 289 9.62 15.95 11.44
CA LYS A 289 10.44 16.07 12.66
C LYS A 289 9.61 15.83 13.91
N GLU A 290 8.41 16.39 13.97
CA GLU A 290 7.49 16.29 15.09
C GLU A 290 7.03 14.86 15.37
N VAL A 291 6.92 14.01 14.34
CA VAL A 291 6.56 12.59 14.49
C VAL A 291 7.71 11.85 15.19
N ALA A 292 8.95 12.10 14.76
CA ALA A 292 10.13 11.50 15.37
C ALA A 292 10.35 11.99 16.81
N GLU A 293 10.17 13.28 17.07
CA GLU A 293 10.26 13.87 18.41
C GLU A 293 9.18 13.32 19.34
N ALA A 294 7.94 13.18 18.86
CA ALA A 294 6.84 12.60 19.64
C ALA A 294 7.13 11.15 20.06
N ALA A 295 7.70 10.33 19.17
CA ALA A 295 8.11 8.96 19.52
C ALA A 295 9.21 8.95 20.60
N GLN A 296 10.20 9.85 20.49
CA GLN A 296 11.27 9.99 21.48
C GLN A 296 10.76 10.48 22.84
N GLU A 297 9.87 11.47 22.85
CA GLU A 297 9.20 11.98 24.04
C GLU A 297 8.42 10.86 24.73
N LYS A 298 7.64 10.09 23.96
CA LYS A 298 6.89 8.93 24.46
C LYS A 298 7.81 7.88 25.09
N PHE A 299 9.00 7.65 24.53
CA PHE A 299 10.01 6.78 25.14
C PHE A 299 10.63 7.38 26.42
N LYS A 300 10.78 8.70 26.53
CA LYS A 300 11.31 9.34 27.75
C LYS A 300 10.28 9.36 28.88
N SER A 301 9.00 9.60 28.55
CA SER A 301 7.89 9.80 29.49
C SER A 301 7.28 8.52 30.07
N ARG A 302 7.74 7.33 29.63
CA ARG A 302 7.31 6.04 30.20
C ARG A 302 7.39 6.01 31.73
N SER A 303 6.43 5.31 32.34
CA SER A 303 6.33 5.20 33.81
C SER A 303 7.54 4.48 34.40
N GLN A 304 7.85 4.74 35.68
CA GLN A 304 8.99 4.09 36.35
C GLN A 304 8.82 2.56 36.42
N LEU A 305 7.59 2.08 36.64
CA LEU A 305 7.27 0.65 36.59
C LEU A 305 7.58 0.04 35.22
N GLN A 306 7.18 0.69 34.12
CA GLN A 306 7.51 0.25 32.77
C GLN A 306 9.02 0.25 32.52
N LYS A 307 9.71 1.32 32.95
CA LYS A 307 11.18 1.43 32.84
C LYS A 307 11.88 0.29 33.57
N MET A 308 11.45 -0.08 34.78
CA MET A 308 12.02 -1.18 35.55
C MET A 308 11.76 -2.54 34.91
N ALA A 309 10.51 -2.83 34.51
CA ALA A 309 10.15 -4.09 33.85
C ALA A 309 10.93 -4.29 32.54
N VAL A 310 11.05 -3.24 31.73
CA VAL A 310 11.79 -3.27 30.47
C VAL A 310 13.31 -3.34 30.69
N LYS A 311 13.85 -2.69 31.73
CA LYS A 311 15.28 -2.73 32.04
C LYS A 311 15.75 -4.16 32.35
N GLY A 312 14.95 -4.95 33.07
CA GLY A 312 15.24 -6.36 33.32
C GLY A 312 15.34 -7.17 32.02
N VAL A 313 14.32 -7.08 31.16
CA VAL A 313 14.25 -7.83 29.90
C VAL A 313 15.29 -7.36 28.88
N SER A 314 15.50 -6.05 28.75
CA SER A 314 16.52 -5.48 27.85
C SER A 314 17.94 -5.86 28.29
N THR A 315 18.24 -5.91 29.59
CA THR A 315 19.56 -6.33 30.09
C THR A 315 19.80 -7.82 29.82
N LEU A 316 18.81 -8.68 30.13
CA LEU A 316 18.89 -10.12 29.87
C LEU A 316 19.00 -10.46 28.38
N SER A 317 18.43 -9.62 27.51
CA SER A 317 18.51 -9.79 26.05
C SER A 317 19.71 -9.09 25.41
N LEU A 318 20.69 -8.60 26.19
CA LEU A 318 21.84 -7.83 25.68
C LEU A 318 21.42 -6.62 24.83
N LYS A 319 20.42 -5.87 25.31
CA LYS A 319 19.80 -4.70 24.66
C LYS A 319 19.15 -4.97 23.29
N ARG A 320 18.77 -6.23 23.02
CA ARG A 320 18.07 -6.59 21.76
C ARG A 320 16.59 -6.22 21.76
N PHE A 321 15.94 -6.15 22.92
CA PHE A 321 14.52 -5.81 23.05
C PHE A 321 14.26 -4.43 23.62
N PHE A 322 13.09 -3.87 23.29
CA PHE A 322 12.63 -2.55 23.74
C PHE A 322 13.64 -1.42 23.47
N GLN A 323 14.26 -1.46 22.29
CA GLN A 323 15.18 -0.41 21.87
C GLN A 323 14.41 0.91 21.71
N ALA A 324 15.10 2.01 21.98
CA ALA A 324 14.58 3.35 21.76
C ALA A 324 14.09 3.50 20.30
N PRO A 325 13.06 4.33 20.06
CA PRO A 325 12.70 4.68 18.71
C PRO A 325 13.86 5.47 18.09
N TYR A 326 13.86 5.51 16.77
CA TYR A 326 14.93 6.04 15.94
C TYR A 326 15.31 7.47 16.36
N GLN A 327 16.62 7.76 16.39
CA GLN A 327 17.17 9.03 16.91
C GLN A 327 17.65 9.98 15.82
N ASP A 328 17.72 9.52 14.57
CA ASP A 328 18.35 10.28 13.49
C ASP A 328 17.37 11.35 12.96
N LEU A 329 17.57 12.59 13.39
CA LEU A 329 17.08 13.77 12.67
C LEU A 329 18.11 14.16 11.61
N ILE A 330 17.65 14.35 10.38
CA ILE A 330 18.50 14.66 9.23
C ILE A 330 18.00 15.97 8.65
N THR A 331 18.87 16.99 8.69
CA THR A 331 18.65 18.23 7.97
C THR A 331 18.93 18.00 6.48
N SER A 332 17.92 18.24 5.66
CA SER A 332 18.00 18.18 4.20
C SER A 332 18.56 19.49 3.66
N GLU A 333 19.05 19.46 2.42
CA GLU A 333 19.56 20.66 1.74
C GLU A 333 18.54 21.81 1.61
N ASN A 334 17.24 21.49 1.64
CA ASN A 334 16.15 22.46 1.61
C ASN A 334 15.97 23.21 2.95
N GLY A 335 16.83 22.95 3.95
CA GLY A 335 16.77 23.56 5.28
C GLY A 335 15.76 22.92 6.23
N LYS A 336 14.88 22.03 5.76
CA LYS A 336 13.99 21.26 6.62
C LYS A 336 14.71 20.10 7.27
N THR A 337 14.15 19.63 8.38
CA THR A 337 14.67 18.47 9.12
C THR A 337 13.61 17.38 9.15
N TYR A 338 14.03 16.16 8.85
CA TYR A 338 13.15 14.99 8.82
C TYR A 338 13.70 13.89 9.73
N GLY A 339 12.80 13.08 10.29
CA GLY A 339 13.14 11.86 11.00
C GLY A 339 13.03 10.62 10.11
N ILE A 340 13.37 9.46 10.68
CA ILE A 340 13.14 8.15 10.06
C ILE A 340 12.27 7.31 10.98
N ALA A 341 11.17 6.78 10.48
CA ALA A 341 10.41 5.71 11.11
C ALA A 341 10.76 4.37 10.44
N ASP A 342 11.56 3.53 11.09
CA ASP A 342 11.93 2.19 10.62
C ASP A 342 11.03 1.09 11.22
N CYS A 343 9.85 0.96 10.61
CA CYS A 343 8.80 0.02 11.02
C CYS A 343 8.95 -1.36 10.35
N LEU A 344 10.12 -1.67 9.77
CA LEU A 344 10.34 -2.95 9.10
C LEU A 344 10.19 -4.13 10.05
N VAL A 345 9.42 -5.12 9.60
CA VAL A 345 9.24 -6.42 10.25
C VAL A 345 10.07 -7.45 9.50
N VAL A 346 11.12 -7.96 10.14
CA VAL A 346 12.12 -8.84 9.50
C VAL A 346 11.46 -10.11 8.95
N GLU A 347 10.44 -10.62 9.64
CA GLU A 347 9.66 -11.81 9.33
C GLU A 347 8.89 -11.72 8.01
N GLN A 348 8.55 -10.51 7.53
CA GLN A 348 7.94 -10.32 6.20
C GLN A 348 8.94 -10.60 5.07
N GLY A 349 10.23 -10.46 5.36
CA GLY A 349 11.34 -10.81 4.48
C GLY A 349 11.65 -9.78 3.37
N PRO A 350 12.83 -9.92 2.74
CA PRO A 350 13.34 -8.94 1.79
C PRO A 350 12.52 -8.85 0.50
N ASN A 351 11.83 -9.93 0.09
CA ASN A 351 10.98 -9.92 -1.12
C ASN A 351 9.77 -8.99 -0.93
N TYR A 352 9.12 -9.05 0.24
CA TYR A 352 8.01 -8.16 0.55
C TYR A 352 8.46 -6.70 0.58
N ALA A 353 9.58 -6.42 1.26
CA ALA A 353 10.15 -5.09 1.33
C ALA A 353 10.52 -4.54 -0.06
N LEU A 354 11.14 -5.34 -0.92
CA LEU A 354 11.49 -4.93 -2.29
C LEU A 354 10.24 -4.66 -3.15
N ALA A 355 9.23 -5.53 -3.09
CA ALA A 355 7.98 -5.36 -3.81
C ALA A 355 7.29 -4.03 -3.46
N LYS A 356 7.22 -3.70 -2.16
CA LYS A 356 6.68 -2.41 -1.69
C LYS A 356 7.56 -1.22 -2.05
N ARG A 357 8.88 -1.40 -2.05
CA ARG A 357 9.81 -0.33 -2.47
C ARG A 357 9.71 -0.01 -3.96
N ILE A 358 9.48 -1.00 -4.82
CA ILE A 358 9.24 -0.78 -6.26
C ILE A 358 8.01 0.12 -6.46
N GLN A 359 6.92 -0.13 -5.72
CA GLN A 359 5.71 0.70 -5.78
C GLN A 359 5.99 2.15 -5.38
N GLN A 360 6.74 2.37 -4.28
CA GLN A 360 7.15 3.72 -3.86
C GLN A 360 8.04 4.40 -4.90
N TRP A 361 9.02 3.69 -5.47
CA TRP A 361 9.88 4.26 -6.51
C TRP A 361 9.08 4.71 -7.72
N ARG A 362 8.12 3.89 -8.18
CA ARG A 362 7.25 4.27 -9.30
C ARG A 362 6.44 5.51 -8.97
N ALA A 363 5.80 5.53 -7.81
CA ALA A 363 5.00 6.66 -7.37
C ALA A 363 5.80 7.97 -7.31
N THR A 364 6.99 7.94 -6.69
CA THR A 364 7.88 9.09 -6.61
C THR A 364 8.31 9.58 -8.00
N LEU A 365 8.69 8.66 -8.89
CA LEU A 365 9.15 9.02 -10.23
C LEU A 365 8.01 9.56 -11.10
N ALA A 366 6.87 8.89 -11.11
CA ALA A 366 5.68 9.29 -11.87
C ALA A 366 5.18 10.67 -11.46
N ARG A 367 5.11 10.94 -10.15
CA ARG A 367 4.75 12.27 -9.65
C ARG A 367 5.74 13.34 -10.09
N HIS A 368 7.03 13.07 -9.96
CA HIS A 368 8.09 13.99 -10.40
C HIS A 368 8.01 14.29 -11.90
N GLN A 369 7.46 13.37 -12.70
CA GLN A 369 7.23 13.51 -14.13
C GLN A 369 5.88 14.18 -14.48
N GLY A 370 5.16 14.72 -13.50
CA GLY A 370 3.91 15.43 -13.74
C GLY A 370 2.66 14.55 -13.77
N GLN A 371 2.73 13.31 -13.27
CA GLN A 371 1.56 12.44 -13.18
C GLN A 371 0.86 12.58 -11.82
N ARG A 372 -0.47 12.48 -11.79
CA ARG A 372 -1.24 12.38 -10.53
C ARG A 372 -1.02 11.02 -9.88
N VAL A 373 -0.62 11.01 -8.61
CA VAL A 373 -0.29 9.77 -7.88
C VAL A 373 -0.90 9.78 -6.49
N SER A 374 -1.87 8.89 -6.24
CA SER A 374 -2.39 8.60 -4.91
C SER A 374 -1.59 7.46 -4.29
N ILE A 375 -0.67 7.78 -3.37
CA ILE A 375 0.12 6.78 -2.65
C ILE A 375 -0.06 6.99 -1.15
N ASN A 376 -0.90 6.16 -0.54
CA ASN A 376 -1.25 6.31 0.86
C ASN A 376 -0.77 5.12 1.67
N ILE A 377 -0.33 5.37 2.90
CA ILE A 377 0.01 4.31 3.85
C ILE A 377 -1.27 3.70 4.38
N ALA A 378 -1.48 2.43 4.04
CA ALA A 378 -2.59 1.66 4.56
C ALA A 378 -2.28 1.21 5.99
N PRO A 379 -3.29 1.15 6.88
CA PRO A 379 -3.11 0.64 8.23
C PRO A 379 -2.70 -0.84 8.22
N SER A 380 -2.23 -1.31 9.38
CA SER A 380 -1.99 -2.72 9.60
C SER A 380 -3.33 -3.46 9.60
N THR A 381 -3.58 -4.31 8.60
CA THR A 381 -4.87 -4.97 8.41
C THR A 381 -4.83 -6.47 8.76
N THR A 382 -5.84 -6.95 9.49
CA THR A 382 -6.00 -8.37 9.88
C THR A 382 -6.52 -9.27 8.74
N THR A 383 -5.93 -9.13 7.56
CA THR A 383 -6.25 -9.96 6.37
C THR A 383 -5.96 -11.44 6.59
N HIS A 384 -6.56 -12.32 5.78
CA HIS A 384 -6.25 -13.75 5.80
C HIS A 384 -4.75 -14.01 5.52
N SER A 385 -4.13 -13.24 4.63
CA SER A 385 -2.70 -13.40 4.29
C SER A 385 -1.76 -13.10 5.46
N VAL A 386 -2.17 -12.24 6.40
CA VAL A 386 -1.43 -11.93 7.63
C VAL A 386 -1.78 -12.93 8.73
N THR A 387 -3.07 -13.18 8.95
CA THR A 387 -3.57 -14.00 10.07
C THR A 387 -3.30 -15.50 9.92
N LYS A 388 -2.98 -15.98 8.70
CA LYS A 388 -2.50 -17.36 8.47
C LYS A 388 -1.15 -17.65 9.15
N ASN A 389 -0.34 -16.62 9.43
CA ASN A 389 0.89 -16.77 10.21
C ASN A 389 0.55 -16.58 11.70
N PRO A 390 0.65 -17.62 12.55
CA PRO A 390 0.25 -17.55 13.95
C PRO A 390 0.98 -16.47 14.75
N LEU A 391 2.27 -16.23 14.45
CA LEU A 391 3.08 -15.23 15.14
C LEU A 391 2.59 -13.82 14.81
N LEU A 392 2.31 -13.54 13.53
CA LEU A 392 1.78 -12.25 13.11
C LEU A 392 0.36 -12.03 13.63
N LYS A 393 -0.51 -13.05 13.56
CA LYS A 393 -1.86 -12.99 14.14
C LYS A 393 -1.80 -12.59 15.62
N ALA A 394 -0.97 -13.27 16.40
CA ALA A 394 -0.81 -12.97 17.82
C ALA A 394 -0.21 -11.58 18.05
N ALA A 395 0.78 -11.16 17.25
CA ALA A 395 1.36 -9.82 17.35
C ALA A 395 0.31 -8.72 17.09
N PHE A 396 -0.57 -8.91 16.10
CA PHE A 396 -1.66 -7.98 15.80
C PHE A 396 -2.68 -7.94 16.95
N ASN A 397 -3.05 -9.10 17.52
CA ASN A 397 -3.94 -9.16 18.68
C ASN A 397 -3.37 -8.43 19.91
N GLY A 398 -2.05 -8.40 20.07
CA GLY A 398 -1.37 -7.70 21.16
C GLY A 398 -0.85 -6.30 20.80
N ALA A 399 -1.12 -5.79 19.60
CA ALA A 399 -0.59 -4.52 19.11
C ALA A 399 -1.07 -3.32 19.95
N GLU A 400 -2.30 -3.39 20.48
CA GLU A 400 -2.88 -2.37 21.38
C GLU A 400 -2.01 -2.14 22.64
N LEU A 401 -1.24 -3.14 23.09
CA LEU A 401 -0.31 -2.99 24.22
C LEU A 401 0.78 -1.94 23.95
N PHE A 402 1.05 -1.67 22.68
CA PHE A 402 2.06 -0.72 22.22
C PHE A 402 1.46 0.48 21.50
N ASP A 403 0.17 0.77 21.73
CA ASP A 403 -0.59 1.84 21.10
C ASP A 403 -0.65 1.72 19.56
N VAL A 404 -0.66 0.49 19.05
CA VAL A 404 -0.81 0.20 17.62
C VAL A 404 -2.20 -0.37 17.36
N GLU A 405 -2.95 0.25 16.46
CA GLU A 405 -4.27 -0.20 16.04
C GLU A 405 -4.15 -1.07 14.79
N ALA A 406 -4.69 -2.29 14.89
CA ALA A 406 -4.89 -3.18 13.76
C ALA A 406 -6.33 -3.09 13.26
N PHE A 407 -6.50 -2.79 11.99
CA PHE A 407 -7.80 -2.54 11.36
C PHE A 407 -8.35 -3.82 10.73
N SER A 408 -9.68 -3.95 10.66
CA SER A 408 -10.28 -5.02 9.85
C SER A 408 -10.14 -4.69 8.36
N PRO A 409 -10.22 -5.69 7.47
CA PRO A 409 -10.25 -5.45 6.03
C PRO A 409 -11.35 -4.45 5.65
N GLU A 410 -12.57 -4.58 6.17
CA GLU A 410 -13.69 -3.70 5.82
C GLU A 410 -13.42 -2.23 6.19
N THR A 411 -12.80 -1.98 7.34
CA THR A 411 -12.37 -0.64 7.74
C THR A 411 -11.29 -0.10 6.81
N THR A 412 -10.29 -0.93 6.51
CA THR A 412 -9.18 -0.56 5.62
C THR A 412 -9.70 -0.20 4.22
N ASN A 413 -10.56 -1.05 3.64
CA ASN A 413 -11.11 -0.84 2.30
C ASN A 413 -11.90 0.46 2.24
N ALA A 414 -12.67 0.78 3.29
CA ALA A 414 -13.46 2.02 3.36
C ALA A 414 -12.59 3.28 3.40
N ILE A 415 -11.55 3.26 4.23
CA ILE A 415 -10.62 4.39 4.41
C ILE A 415 -9.78 4.58 3.13
N MET A 416 -9.18 3.51 2.62
CA MET A 416 -8.26 3.59 1.48
C MET A 416 -8.98 3.92 0.18
N ALA A 417 -10.22 3.43 -0.02
CA ALA A 417 -11.03 3.84 -1.16
C ALA A 417 -11.38 5.33 -1.08
N ALA A 418 -11.80 5.83 0.09
CA ALA A 418 -12.11 7.25 0.26
C ALA A 418 -10.90 8.16 0.07
N LEU A 419 -9.72 7.77 0.55
CA LEU A 419 -8.49 8.52 0.28
C LEU A 419 -8.15 8.59 -1.20
N TRP A 420 -8.32 7.49 -1.94
CA TRP A 420 -8.08 7.54 -3.38
C TRP A 420 -9.04 8.52 -4.07
N ILE A 421 -10.31 8.53 -3.68
CA ILE A 421 -11.29 9.48 -4.25
C ILE A 421 -10.96 10.92 -3.86
N HIS A 422 -10.62 11.16 -2.60
CA HIS A 422 -10.10 12.45 -2.14
C HIS A 422 -8.95 12.93 -3.03
N ASP A 423 -7.95 12.08 -3.25
CA ASP A 423 -6.76 12.43 -4.05
C ASP A 423 -7.05 12.68 -5.52
N LEU A 424 -8.13 12.10 -6.06
CA LEU A 424 -8.58 12.33 -7.44
C LEU A 424 -9.47 13.56 -7.61
N ARG A 425 -10.16 13.98 -6.55
CA ARG A 425 -11.15 15.07 -6.56
C ARG A 425 -10.66 16.37 -5.93
N ASN A 426 -9.65 16.29 -5.07
CA ASN A 426 -9.05 17.43 -4.42
C ASN A 426 -7.78 17.87 -5.18
N ASP A 427 -7.86 19.01 -5.85
CA ASP A 427 -6.70 19.57 -6.57
C ASP A 427 -5.62 20.15 -5.65
N SER A 428 -5.94 20.36 -4.36
CA SER A 428 -4.96 20.75 -3.35
C SER A 428 -4.29 19.55 -2.69
N SER A 429 -4.73 18.31 -2.98
CA SER A 429 -4.05 17.11 -2.48
C SER A 429 -2.62 17.03 -3.04
N VAL A 430 -1.70 16.48 -2.26
CA VAL A 430 -0.35 16.15 -2.72
C VAL A 430 -0.33 15.03 -3.77
N ALA A 431 -1.48 14.44 -4.11
CA ALA A 431 -1.55 13.56 -5.27
C ALA A 431 -1.46 14.35 -6.59
N ASN A 432 -1.95 15.60 -6.63
CA ASN A 432 -1.88 16.48 -7.80
C ASN A 432 -0.44 16.99 -8.00
N PRO A 433 0.26 16.72 -9.12
CA PRO A 433 1.67 17.10 -9.33
C PRO A 433 1.96 18.59 -9.18
N GLU A 434 0.96 19.44 -9.42
CA GLU A 434 1.08 20.91 -9.27
C GLU A 434 1.15 21.37 -7.80
N THR A 435 0.73 20.53 -6.86
CA THR A 435 0.91 20.80 -5.43
C THR A 435 2.39 20.65 -5.06
N VAL A 436 3.03 21.79 -4.79
CA VAL A 436 4.45 21.86 -4.44
C VAL A 436 4.72 21.11 -3.14
N LEU A 437 5.71 20.22 -3.18
CA LEU A 437 6.27 19.56 -2.00
C LEU A 437 7.63 20.19 -1.70
N ASP A 438 7.93 20.41 -0.43
CA ASP A 438 9.26 20.90 -0.05
C ASP A 438 10.33 19.82 -0.23
N HIS A 439 9.93 18.55 -0.13
CA HIS A 439 10.78 17.39 -0.40
C HIS A 439 9.98 16.22 -1.00
N PRO A 440 10.47 15.47 -2.02
CA PRO A 440 9.67 14.42 -2.67
C PRO A 440 9.19 13.29 -1.76
N LEU A 441 9.89 13.03 -0.64
CA LEU A 441 9.47 12.04 0.34
C LEU A 441 8.24 12.45 1.16
N GLU A 442 7.86 13.73 1.17
CA GLU A 442 6.63 14.21 1.81
C GLU A 442 5.37 13.60 1.18
N LEU A 443 5.45 13.14 -0.08
CA LEU A 443 4.37 12.44 -0.78
C LEU A 443 3.79 11.26 0.02
N MET A 444 4.64 10.52 0.74
CA MET A 444 4.21 9.37 1.56
C MET A 444 3.96 9.74 3.02
N MET A 445 4.33 10.95 3.44
CA MET A 445 4.06 11.46 4.79
C MET A 445 2.63 11.99 4.87
N GLU A 446 2.18 12.68 3.81
CA GLU A 446 0.82 13.19 3.70
C GLU A 446 -0.19 12.04 3.64
N GLY A 447 -1.29 12.16 4.38
CA GLY A 447 -2.36 11.14 4.33
C GLY A 447 -1.98 9.82 5.00
N ALA A 448 -0.91 9.76 5.80
CA ALA A 448 -0.44 8.53 6.41
C ALA A 448 -1.37 7.97 7.51
N ASN A 449 -1.83 6.73 7.33
CA ASN A 449 -2.40 5.91 8.39
C ASN A 449 -1.46 4.73 8.67
N HIS A 450 -0.54 4.93 9.59
CA HIS A 450 0.43 3.92 10.01
C HIS A 450 -0.06 3.11 11.23
N GLY A 451 -1.33 3.26 11.62
CA GLY A 451 -1.91 2.56 12.77
C GLY A 451 -1.20 2.81 14.10
N GLY A 452 -0.51 3.95 14.28
CA GLY A 452 0.29 4.25 15.46
C GLY A 452 1.79 3.91 15.36
N LEU A 453 2.21 3.09 14.39
CA LEU A 453 3.58 2.57 14.27
C LEU A 453 4.70 3.61 14.18
N TRP A 454 4.43 4.83 13.71
CA TRP A 454 5.44 5.90 13.67
C TRP A 454 5.65 6.59 15.01
N ARG A 455 4.62 6.58 15.88
CA ARG A 455 4.56 7.33 17.14
C ARG A 455 4.73 6.43 18.37
N VAL A 456 5.08 5.15 18.18
CA VAL A 456 5.32 4.21 19.29
C VAL A 456 6.60 4.54 20.05
N ALA A 457 6.61 4.19 21.34
CA ALA A 457 7.76 4.42 22.20
C ALA A 457 8.96 3.50 21.88
N TYR A 458 8.81 2.46 21.07
CA TYR A 458 9.86 1.47 20.86
C TYR A 458 10.08 1.18 19.40
N LEU A 459 11.30 0.82 19.04
CA LEU A 459 11.59 0.23 17.75
C LEU A 459 10.69 -1.01 17.53
N ALA A 460 9.79 -0.96 16.54
CA ALA A 460 8.66 -1.89 16.39
C ALA A 460 9.08 -3.38 16.47
N ARG A 461 10.09 -3.78 15.69
CA ARG A 461 10.63 -5.16 15.68
C ARG A 461 11.20 -5.65 17.02
N THR A 462 11.56 -4.74 17.93
CA THR A 462 12.10 -5.09 19.25
C THR A 462 11.03 -5.22 20.33
N ALA A 463 9.80 -4.79 20.02
CA ALA A 463 8.62 -4.94 20.88
C ALA A 463 7.66 -6.04 20.36
N LEU A 464 7.68 -6.31 19.05
CA LEU A 464 6.78 -7.25 18.36
C LEU A 464 6.69 -8.66 19.02
N PRO A 465 7.79 -9.30 19.47
CA PRO A 465 7.69 -10.61 20.13
C PRO A 465 6.86 -10.58 21.42
N PHE A 466 6.88 -9.47 22.15
CA PHE A 466 6.10 -9.31 23.38
C PHE A 466 4.63 -9.03 23.07
N ALA A 467 4.35 -8.30 21.98
CA ALA A 467 2.98 -8.17 21.46
C ALA A 467 2.41 -9.56 21.12
N ALA A 468 3.20 -10.41 20.47
CA ALA A 468 2.79 -11.78 20.14
C ALA A 468 2.53 -12.63 21.38
N ILE A 469 3.42 -12.61 22.39
CA ILE A 469 3.22 -13.35 23.65
C ILE A 469 1.93 -12.89 24.34
N TYR A 470 1.71 -11.58 24.45
CA TYR A 470 0.50 -11.02 25.04
C TYR A 470 -0.76 -11.41 24.26
N GLY A 471 -0.73 -11.31 22.92
CA GLY A 471 -1.85 -11.69 22.06
C GLY A 471 -2.21 -13.17 22.17
N PHE A 472 -1.21 -14.06 22.26
CA PHE A 472 -1.44 -15.49 22.52
C PHE A 472 -2.09 -15.74 23.90
N ALA A 473 -1.63 -15.03 24.93
CA ALA A 473 -2.20 -15.15 26.27
C ALA A 473 -3.65 -14.63 26.32
N ALA A 474 -3.93 -13.50 25.67
CA ALA A 474 -5.26 -12.89 25.62
C ALA A 474 -6.28 -13.73 24.82
N GLU A 475 -5.82 -14.47 23.80
CA GLU A 475 -6.68 -15.39 23.02
C GLU A 475 -7.02 -16.67 23.82
N LYS A 476 -6.10 -17.16 24.65
CA LYS A 476 -6.27 -18.40 25.43
C LYS A 476 -6.86 -18.20 26.83
N LEU A 477 -6.77 -17.00 27.39
CA LEU A 477 -7.23 -16.70 28.74
C LEU A 477 -8.42 -15.73 28.68
N PRO A 478 -9.57 -16.04 29.32
CA PRO A 478 -10.82 -15.29 29.18
C PRO A 478 -10.85 -13.96 29.97
N PHE A 479 -9.75 -13.21 30.02
CA PHE A 479 -9.66 -12.00 30.85
C PHE A 479 -10.39 -10.78 30.29
N ARG A 480 -10.81 -10.79 29.01
CA ARG A 480 -11.50 -9.65 28.37
C ARG A 480 -13.03 -9.64 28.47
N LYS A 481 -13.69 -10.65 29.07
CA LYS A 481 -15.16 -10.65 29.21
C LYS A 481 -15.73 -9.84 30.38
N PHE A 482 -14.89 -9.29 31.28
CA PHE A 482 -15.38 -8.65 32.51
C PHE A 482 -15.00 -7.18 32.72
N SER A 483 -14.47 -6.47 31.72
CA SER A 483 -14.18 -5.03 31.86
C SER A 483 -14.64 -4.25 30.63
N LYS A 484 -15.96 -4.25 30.41
CA LYS A 484 -16.69 -3.16 29.74
C LYS A 484 -18.10 -3.15 30.33
N LYS A 485 -18.27 -2.43 31.43
CA LYS A 485 -19.52 -1.74 31.75
C LYS A 485 -19.31 -0.28 31.40
#